data_AF-A0A3G8XG65-F1
#
_entry.id   AF-A0A3G8XG65-F1
#
_cell.length_a   1.000
_cell.length_b   1.000
_cell.length_c   1.000
_cell.angle_alpha   90.00
_cell.angle_beta   90.00
_cell.angle_gamma   90.00
#
_symmetry.space_group_name_H-M   'P 1'
#
loop_
_entity.id
_entity.type
_entity.pdbx_description
1 polymer ?
#
loop_
_entity_poly.entity_id
_entity_poly.type
_entity_poly.pdbx_seq_one_letter_code
_entity_poly.pdbx_strand_id
1 'polypeptide(L)'
;MSGCLFCLVWLFNGDDYYTAIDIVDGGYTPFASKHLPTLIVFFVLAVFGLIKLWYKGKSLPPLLFSLCIVFVIIGIPISAAVIIQTSTNTEQSGETFLFALLPIAYMITSITVLVSLVIAEAGEANTKTYRNKFLNYLNRKLAKTENHSLWILAMLIPVFAIIMAILMLFGQDANSITKVFTETTTWTFSQKTHPPFLGHEGHYLCTVAVCGTPSIVKPLRLGKRHGHEIVVNRQLLIANAFEELIQQNAPAFHKVVRSFYDKYGYPLSRKITTPKASNTVYLLMKPLEYFFLIVLYLCSLKPEEKINKQYAI
;
A
#
# COMPACT_ATOMS: atom_id res chain seq x y z
N MET A 1 14.09 1.47 -12.52
CA MET A 1 12.63 1.48 -12.79
C MET A 1 11.83 0.81 -11.67
N SER A 2 12.15 -0.43 -11.28
CA SER A 2 11.45 -1.16 -10.20
C SER A 2 11.49 -0.46 -8.82
N GLY A 3 12.63 0.10 -8.39
CA GLY A 3 12.73 0.82 -7.10
C GLY A 3 11.89 2.10 -7.03
N CYS A 4 11.79 2.88 -8.11
CA CYS A 4 10.91 4.04 -8.16
C CYS A 4 9.42 3.65 -8.12
N LEU A 5 9.05 2.53 -8.76
CA LEU A 5 7.69 2.00 -8.69
C LEU A 5 7.34 1.55 -7.27
N PHE A 6 8.26 0.91 -6.56
CA PHE A 6 8.06 0.52 -5.16
C PHE A 6 7.91 1.74 -4.24
N CYS A 7 8.76 2.76 -4.37
CA CYS A 7 8.63 4.00 -3.61
C CYS A 7 7.39 4.82 -4.00
N LEU A 8 6.95 4.77 -5.26
CA LEU A 8 5.71 5.41 -5.72
C LEU A 8 4.48 4.71 -5.17
N VAL A 9 4.41 3.38 -5.26
CA VAL A 9 3.35 2.59 -4.64
C VAL A 9 3.34 2.87 -3.13
N TRP A 10 4.50 2.93 -2.49
CA TRP A 10 4.63 3.26 -1.06
C TRP A 10 4.06 4.64 -0.67
N LEU A 11 4.32 5.68 -1.46
CA LEU A 11 3.86 7.05 -1.20
C LEU A 11 2.34 7.21 -1.28
N PHE A 12 1.64 6.22 -1.82
CA PHE A 12 0.19 6.21 -2.03
C PHE A 12 -0.55 5.17 -1.18
N ASN A 13 0.11 4.47 -0.27
CA ASN A 13 -0.53 3.38 0.47
C ASN A 13 -0.93 3.76 1.89
N GLY A 14 -2.25 3.72 2.10
CA GLY A 14 -2.98 3.29 3.30
C GLY A 14 -2.79 4.07 4.59
N ASP A 15 -3.81 4.06 5.43
CA ASP A 15 -3.65 4.47 6.82
C ASP A 15 -3.28 3.27 7.71
N ASP A 16 -2.79 3.55 8.92
CA ASP A 16 -2.44 2.53 9.91
C ASP A 16 -3.70 1.84 10.49
N TYR A 17 -3.53 0.69 11.14
CA TYR A 17 -4.64 -0.12 11.66
C TYR A 17 -5.56 0.60 12.69
N TYR A 18 -5.10 1.69 13.31
CA TYR A 18 -5.84 2.39 14.36
C TYR A 18 -6.73 3.52 13.83
N THR A 19 -6.59 3.89 12.56
CA THR A 19 -7.46 4.89 11.92
C THR A 19 -8.64 4.22 11.26
N ALA A 20 -9.83 4.79 11.41
CA ALA A 20 -10.99 4.33 10.66
C ALA A 20 -10.85 4.79 9.21
N ILE A 21 -10.72 3.83 8.29
CA ILE A 21 -10.61 4.09 6.85
C ILE A 21 -11.91 3.73 6.13
N ASP A 22 -12.07 4.29 4.94
CA ASP A 22 -13.04 3.83 3.96
C ASP A 22 -12.36 2.82 3.01
N ILE A 23 -12.96 1.64 2.81
CA ILE A 23 -12.45 0.57 1.91
C ILE A 23 -12.21 1.11 0.48
N VAL A 24 -12.91 2.18 0.10
CA VAL A 24 -12.88 2.81 -1.22
C VAL A 24 -11.72 3.80 -1.40
N ASP A 25 -11.17 4.38 -0.32
CA ASP A 25 -10.06 5.36 -0.35
C ASP A 25 -8.67 4.70 -0.33
N GLY A 26 -8.63 3.38 -0.22
CA GLY A 26 -7.41 2.59 -0.05
C GLY A 26 -7.51 1.78 1.24
N GLY A 27 -7.00 0.55 1.23
CA GLY A 27 -6.98 -0.28 2.44
C GLY A 27 -5.83 0.08 3.37
N TYR A 28 -5.69 -0.70 4.44
CA TYR A 28 -4.65 -0.51 5.43
C TYR A 28 -3.26 -0.79 4.88
N THR A 29 -2.25 -0.09 5.41
CA THR A 29 -0.86 -0.34 5.04
C THR A 29 -0.43 -1.78 5.32
N PRO A 30 0.36 -2.41 4.41
CA PRO A 30 0.93 -3.73 4.65
C PRO A 30 2.02 -3.75 5.73
N PHE A 31 2.47 -2.58 6.18
CA PHE A 31 3.57 -2.42 7.11
C PHE A 31 3.28 -1.32 8.13
N ALA A 32 3.55 -1.59 9.41
CA ALA A 32 3.29 -0.63 10.47
C ALA A 32 4.21 0.59 10.36
N SER A 33 3.64 1.80 10.24
CA SER A 33 4.38 3.05 10.01
C SER A 33 5.44 3.33 11.09
N LYS A 34 5.14 2.98 12.35
CA LYS A 34 6.05 3.15 13.49
C LYS A 34 7.35 2.35 13.35
N HIS A 35 7.27 1.13 12.83
CA HIS A 35 8.39 0.19 12.69
C HIS A 35 8.93 0.11 11.27
N LEU A 36 8.44 0.99 10.40
CA LEU A 36 8.88 1.07 9.03
C LEU A 36 10.38 1.42 8.86
N PRO A 37 10.98 2.34 9.64
CA PRO A 37 12.38 2.70 9.46
C PRO A 37 13.32 1.50 9.53
N THR A 38 13.01 0.54 10.39
CA THR A 38 13.74 -0.72 10.53
C THR A 38 13.71 -1.57 9.25
N LEU A 39 12.55 -1.73 8.61
CA LEU A 39 12.43 -2.44 7.33
C LEU A 39 13.23 -1.72 6.24
N ILE A 40 13.12 -0.39 6.16
CA ILE A 40 13.83 0.43 5.15
C ILE A 40 15.34 0.30 5.32
N VAL A 41 15.86 0.38 6.55
CA VAL A 41 17.31 0.29 6.80
C VAL A 41 17.87 -1.06 6.36
N PHE A 42 17.21 -2.17 6.71
CA PHE A 42 17.64 -3.49 6.24
C PHE A 42 17.57 -3.61 4.71
N PHE A 43 16.51 -3.08 4.09
CA PHE A 43 16.36 -3.13 2.64
C PHE A 43 17.42 -2.28 1.91
N VAL A 44 17.72 -1.08 2.41
CA VAL A 44 18.77 -0.21 1.85
C VAL A 44 20.15 -0.86 1.98
N LEU A 45 20.47 -1.45 3.13
CA LEU A 45 21.73 -2.15 3.33
C LEU A 45 21.87 -3.37 2.41
N ALA A 46 20.79 -4.12 2.24
CA ALA A 46 20.71 -5.28 1.35
C ALA A 46 20.94 -4.88 -0.12
N VAL A 47 20.23 -3.86 -0.62
CA VAL A 47 20.40 -3.35 -1.99
C VAL A 47 21.79 -2.73 -2.18
N PHE A 48 22.30 -1.99 -1.20
CA PHE A 48 23.67 -1.45 -1.23
C PHE A 48 24.70 -2.56 -1.36
N GLY A 49 24.59 -3.61 -0.53
CA GLY A 49 25.47 -4.77 -0.60
C GLY A 49 25.43 -5.45 -1.97
N LEU A 50 24.23 -5.64 -2.51
CA LEU A 50 24.02 -6.25 -3.83
C LEU A 50 24.67 -5.42 -4.96
N ILE A 51 24.44 -4.10 -4.98
CA ILE A 51 25.02 -3.20 -5.99
C ILE A 51 26.55 -3.23 -5.90
N LYS A 52 27.13 -3.18 -4.70
CA LYS A 52 28.58 -3.23 -4.51
C LYS A 52 29.17 -4.54 -5.01
N LEU A 53 28.55 -5.67 -4.68
CA LEU A 53 28.98 -6.98 -5.16
C LEU A 53 28.83 -7.11 -6.68
N TRP A 54 27.78 -6.55 -7.28
CA TRP A 54 27.57 -6.61 -8.72
C TRP A 54 28.59 -5.79 -9.51
N TYR A 55 28.91 -4.56 -9.08
CA TYR A 55 29.87 -3.70 -9.80
C TYR A 55 31.33 -4.07 -9.57
N LYS A 56 31.70 -4.35 -8.31
CA LYS A 56 33.11 -4.52 -7.92
C LYS A 56 33.47 -5.98 -7.67
N GLY A 57 32.52 -6.86 -7.39
CA GLY A 57 32.77 -8.26 -7.09
C GLY A 57 33.89 -8.42 -6.06
N LYS A 58 34.96 -9.12 -6.47
CA LYS A 58 36.15 -9.40 -5.65
C LYS A 58 37.17 -8.25 -5.54
N SER A 59 36.98 -7.15 -6.26
CA SER A 59 37.85 -5.96 -6.12
C SER A 59 37.54 -5.11 -4.88
N LEU A 60 36.55 -5.53 -4.07
CA LEU A 60 36.23 -4.91 -2.79
C LEU A 60 37.27 -5.31 -1.72
N PRO A 61 37.60 -4.41 -0.78
CA PRO A 61 38.37 -4.76 0.41
C PRO A 61 37.72 -5.95 1.15
N PRO A 62 38.51 -6.90 1.70
CA PRO A 62 37.97 -8.15 2.28
C PRO A 62 36.88 -7.95 3.34
N LEU A 63 37.02 -6.93 4.19
CA LEU A 63 36.03 -6.61 5.21
C LEU A 63 34.72 -6.06 4.61
N LEU A 64 34.82 -5.20 3.60
CA LEU A 64 33.64 -4.64 2.95
C LEU A 64 32.91 -5.71 2.14
N PHE A 65 33.67 -6.60 1.50
CA PHE A 65 33.14 -7.75 0.78
C PHE A 65 32.33 -8.68 1.68
N SER A 66 32.88 -9.10 2.83
CA SER A 66 32.17 -9.98 3.77
C SER A 66 30.92 -9.32 4.34
N LEU A 67 30.99 -8.03 4.68
CA LEU A 67 29.86 -7.26 5.18
C LEU A 67 28.75 -7.11 4.13
N CYS A 68 29.09 -6.87 2.86
CA CYS A 68 28.11 -6.84 1.77
C CYS A 68 27.42 -8.20 1.58
N ILE A 69 28.13 -9.32 1.70
CA ILE A 69 27.53 -10.66 1.63
C ILE A 69 26.52 -10.86 2.75
N VAL A 70 26.87 -10.48 3.99
CA VAL A 70 25.97 -10.59 5.14
C VAL A 70 24.70 -9.76 4.94
N PHE A 71 24.82 -8.52 4.46
CA PHE A 71 23.65 -7.69 4.14
C PHE A 71 22.75 -8.32 3.09
N VAL A 72 23.33 -8.90 2.04
CA VAL A 72 22.56 -9.55 0.98
C VAL A 72 21.80 -10.76 1.53
N ILE A 73 22.47 -11.60 2.34
CA ILE A 73 21.86 -12.78 2.96
C ILE A 73 20.73 -12.41 3.92
N ILE A 74 20.88 -11.35 4.73
CA ILE A 74 19.81 -10.86 5.61
C ILE A 74 18.60 -10.35 4.81
N GLY A 75 18.84 -9.73 3.66
CA GLY A 75 17.77 -9.20 2.80
C GLY A 75 16.87 -10.29 2.19
N ILE A 76 17.37 -11.52 2.00
CA ILE A 76 16.61 -12.63 1.40
C ILE A 76 15.39 -13.03 2.25
N PRO A 77 15.50 -13.41 3.54
CA PRO A 77 14.35 -13.78 4.35
C PRO A 77 13.40 -12.60 4.58
N ILE A 78 13.91 -11.36 4.67
CA ILE A 78 13.07 -10.16 4.77
C ILE A 78 12.25 -9.98 3.49
N SER A 79 12.86 -10.17 2.31
CA SER A 79 12.17 -10.09 1.02
C SER A 79 11.11 -11.20 0.89
N ALA A 80 11.40 -12.41 1.35
CA ALA A 80 10.42 -13.48 1.41
C ALA A 80 9.25 -13.14 2.35
N ALA A 81 9.52 -12.57 3.52
CA ALA A 81 8.48 -12.11 4.45
C ALA A 81 7.60 -11.01 3.84
N VAL A 82 8.19 -10.06 3.11
CA VAL A 82 7.44 -9.03 2.36
C VAL A 82 6.52 -9.67 1.31
N ILE A 83 7.02 -10.62 0.51
CA ILE A 83 6.20 -11.32 -0.51
C ILE A 83 5.02 -12.02 0.15
N ILE A 84 5.26 -12.74 1.25
CA ILE A 84 4.20 -13.46 1.99
C ILE A 84 3.22 -12.48 2.64
N GLN A 85 3.70 -11.38 3.24
CA GLN A 85 2.84 -10.35 3.83
C GLN A 85 1.85 -9.79 2.79
N THR A 86 2.34 -9.52 1.58
CA THR A 86 1.54 -8.91 0.51
C THR A 86 0.80 -9.90 -0.38
N SER A 87 0.92 -11.21 -0.12
CA SER A 87 0.33 -12.26 -0.98
C SER A 87 -1.19 -12.38 -0.82
N THR A 88 -1.68 -12.18 0.40
CA THR A 88 -3.10 -12.25 0.72
C THR A 88 -3.52 -10.99 1.45
N ASN A 89 -4.62 -10.40 0.97
CA ASN A 89 -5.31 -9.33 1.66
C ASN A 89 -6.79 -9.73 1.72
N THR A 90 -7.38 -9.71 2.91
CA THR A 90 -8.76 -10.17 3.12
C THR A 90 -9.80 -9.18 2.59
N GLU A 91 -9.44 -7.89 2.44
CA GLU A 91 -10.40 -6.81 2.21
C GLU A 91 -10.12 -5.96 0.94
N GLN A 92 -8.90 -6.00 0.38
CA GLN A 92 -8.48 -5.18 -0.77
C GLN A 92 -8.05 -6.05 -1.96
N SER A 93 -8.75 -5.93 -3.09
CA SER A 93 -8.64 -6.83 -4.26
C SER A 93 -7.87 -6.25 -5.46
N GLY A 94 -6.97 -5.28 -5.26
CA GLY A 94 -6.25 -4.63 -6.37
C GLY A 94 -4.83 -4.14 -6.04
N GLU A 95 -3.92 -4.32 -7.01
CA GLU A 95 -2.52 -3.84 -7.10
C GLU A 95 -1.47 -4.35 -6.09
N THR A 96 -1.79 -5.36 -5.28
CA THR A 96 -0.83 -6.06 -4.39
C THR A 96 0.39 -6.63 -5.09
N PHE A 97 0.27 -7.00 -6.37
CA PHE A 97 1.37 -7.56 -7.15
C PHE A 97 2.57 -6.61 -7.29
N LEU A 98 2.34 -5.30 -7.29
CA LEU A 98 3.42 -4.32 -7.45
C LEU A 98 4.40 -4.32 -6.28
N PHE A 99 3.92 -4.63 -5.06
CA PHE A 99 4.76 -4.77 -3.87
C PHE A 99 5.68 -5.98 -3.94
N ALA A 100 5.25 -7.07 -4.60
CA ALA A 100 6.02 -8.30 -4.72
C ALA A 100 7.13 -8.22 -5.79
N LEU A 101 7.00 -7.35 -6.80
CA LEU A 101 7.93 -7.28 -7.93
C LEU A 101 9.37 -6.97 -7.51
N LEU A 102 9.56 -5.97 -6.64
CA LEU A 102 10.89 -5.54 -6.18
C LEU A 102 11.57 -6.62 -5.31
N PRO A 103 10.92 -7.18 -4.27
CA PRO A 103 11.45 -8.32 -3.51
C PRO A 103 11.80 -9.54 -4.36
N ILE A 104 10.97 -9.88 -5.36
CA ILE A 104 11.24 -11.01 -6.26
C ILE A 104 12.48 -10.73 -7.11
N ALA A 105 12.55 -9.53 -7.72
CA ALA A 105 13.72 -9.13 -8.51
C ALA A 105 14.99 -9.12 -7.65
N TYR A 106 14.91 -8.63 -6.42
CA TYR A 106 16.01 -8.67 -5.46
C TYR A 106 16.43 -10.11 -5.13
N MET A 107 15.50 -11.02 -4.86
CA MET A 107 15.83 -12.42 -4.55
C MET A 107 16.52 -13.10 -5.74
N ILE A 108 15.99 -12.96 -6.96
CA ILE A 108 16.59 -13.56 -8.17
C ILE A 108 18.01 -13.03 -8.38
N THR A 109 18.19 -11.70 -8.32
CA THR A 109 19.51 -11.08 -8.53
C THR A 109 20.50 -11.39 -7.41
N SER A 110 20.04 -11.50 -6.15
CA SER A 110 20.90 -11.89 -5.04
C SER A 110 21.41 -13.33 -5.19
N ILE A 111 20.53 -14.27 -5.56
CA ILE A 111 20.90 -15.67 -5.76
C ILE A 111 21.89 -15.80 -6.94
N THR A 112 21.65 -15.12 -8.06
CA THR A 112 22.56 -15.20 -9.22
C THR A 112 23.95 -14.64 -8.89
N VAL A 113 24.03 -13.51 -8.18
CA VAL A 113 25.30 -12.93 -7.74
C VAL A 113 26.01 -13.86 -6.75
N LEU A 114 25.32 -14.39 -5.75
CA LEU A 114 25.90 -15.31 -4.78
C LEU A 114 26.42 -16.60 -5.43
N VAL A 115 25.66 -17.21 -6.34
CA VAL A 115 26.08 -18.40 -7.09
C VAL A 115 27.29 -18.09 -7.97
N SER A 116 27.29 -16.96 -8.69
CA SER A 116 28.43 -16.56 -9.52
C SER A 116 29.71 -16.37 -8.70
N LEU A 117 29.58 -15.87 -7.47
CA LEU A 117 30.69 -15.65 -6.56
C LEU A 117 31.24 -16.97 -6.02
N VAL A 118 30.37 -17.91 -5.65
CA VAL A 118 30.76 -19.26 -5.20
C VAL A 118 31.49 -20.01 -6.31
N ILE A 119 30.99 -19.96 -7.55
CA ILE A 119 31.65 -20.58 -8.71
C ILE A 119 33.03 -19.95 -8.95
N ALA A 120 33.14 -18.62 -8.87
CA ALA A 120 34.41 -17.92 -9.04
C ALA A 120 35.42 -18.22 -7.92
N GLU A 121 34.98 -18.41 -6.67
CA GLU A 121 35.84 -18.86 -5.57
C GLU A 121 36.28 -20.32 -5.76
N ALA A 122 35.38 -21.22 -6.17
CA ALA A 122 35.71 -22.62 -6.44
C ALA A 122 36.75 -22.77 -7.58
N GLY A 123 36.68 -21.92 -8.61
CA GLY A 123 37.67 -21.88 -9.69
C GLY A 123 39.06 -21.40 -9.24
N GLU A 124 39.14 -20.40 -8.37
CA GLU A 124 40.40 -19.89 -7.83
C GLU A 124 41.05 -20.81 -6.79
N ALA A 125 40.24 -21.46 -5.94
CA ALA A 125 40.75 -22.40 -4.93
C ALA A 125 41.45 -23.61 -5.57
N ASN A 126 40.96 -24.07 -6.74
CA ASN A 126 41.54 -25.17 -7.48
C ASN A 126 42.83 -24.84 -8.24
N THR A 127 43.11 -23.55 -8.49
CA THR A 127 44.27 -23.10 -9.28
C THR A 127 45.44 -22.61 -8.42
N LYS A 128 45.21 -22.24 -7.15
CA LYS A 128 46.28 -21.78 -6.24
C LYS A 128 47.05 -22.97 -5.65
N THR A 129 48.34 -23.07 -5.98
CA THR A 129 49.28 -24.01 -5.35
C THR A 129 50.25 -23.26 -4.46
N TYR A 130 50.32 -23.64 -3.17
CA TYR A 130 51.22 -22.99 -2.22
C TYR A 130 52.55 -23.76 -2.12
N ARG A 131 53.66 -23.01 -2.11
CA ARG A 131 55.02 -23.58 -1.98
C ARG A 131 55.27 -24.25 -0.62
N ASN A 132 54.61 -23.78 0.44
CA ASN A 132 54.69 -24.38 1.77
C ASN A 132 53.73 -25.58 1.89
N LYS A 133 54.24 -26.76 2.28
CA LYS A 133 53.46 -28.00 2.46
C LYS A 133 52.27 -27.84 3.40
N PHE A 134 52.41 -27.07 4.48
CA PHE A 134 51.33 -26.85 5.45
C PHE A 134 50.22 -25.96 4.88
N LEU A 135 50.59 -24.86 4.22
CA LEU A 135 49.64 -23.97 3.54
C LEU A 135 48.94 -24.68 2.38
N ASN A 136 49.65 -25.55 1.65
CA ASN A 136 49.05 -26.32 0.57
C ASN A 136 48.11 -27.43 1.08
N TYR A 137 48.41 -28.02 2.24
CA TYR A 137 47.52 -28.92 2.95
C TYR A 137 46.25 -28.21 3.43
N LEU A 138 46.40 -27.03 4.05
CA LEU A 138 45.27 -26.19 4.46
C LEU A 138 44.44 -25.75 3.26
N ASN A 139 45.07 -25.33 2.15
CA ASN A 139 44.36 -24.95 0.93
C ASN A 139 43.60 -26.13 0.31
N ARG A 140 44.21 -27.32 0.23
CA ARG A 140 43.51 -28.54 -0.21
C ARG A 140 42.37 -28.92 0.72
N LYS A 141 42.53 -28.73 2.03
CA LYS A 141 41.46 -28.99 3.00
C LYS A 141 40.34 -27.96 2.87
N LEU A 142 40.66 -26.67 2.71
CA LEU A 142 39.72 -25.58 2.47
C LEU A 142 38.96 -25.72 1.14
N ALA A 143 39.65 -26.10 0.07
CA ALA A 143 39.07 -26.34 -1.25
C ALA A 143 38.13 -27.56 -1.25
N LYS A 144 38.35 -28.50 -0.32
CA LYS A 144 37.55 -29.72 -0.14
C LYS A 144 36.47 -29.58 0.94
N THR A 145 36.50 -28.52 1.75
CA THR A 145 35.54 -28.31 2.83
C THR A 145 34.58 -27.18 2.45
N GLU A 146 33.33 -27.55 2.21
CA GLU A 146 32.19 -26.64 1.95
C GLU A 146 31.82 -25.74 3.16
N ASN A 147 32.59 -25.78 4.26
CA ASN A 147 32.29 -25.09 5.54
C ASN A 147 32.49 -23.57 5.53
N HIS A 148 32.90 -22.94 4.42
CA HIS A 148 32.96 -21.48 4.34
C HIS A 148 31.60 -20.82 4.60
N SER A 149 30.51 -21.54 4.29
CA SER A 149 29.14 -21.10 4.53
C SER A 149 28.81 -20.89 6.03
N LEU A 150 29.39 -21.70 6.93
CA LEU A 150 29.10 -21.62 8.37
C LEU A 150 29.67 -20.36 9.04
N TRP A 151 30.84 -19.89 8.60
CA TRP A 151 31.43 -18.66 9.16
C TRP A 151 30.71 -17.39 8.69
N ILE A 152 30.18 -17.40 7.47
CA ILE A 152 29.33 -16.33 6.96
C ILE A 152 28.01 -16.28 7.76
N LEU A 153 27.43 -17.45 8.07
CA LEU A 153 26.26 -17.55 8.93
C LEU A 153 26.55 -17.10 10.37
N ALA A 154 27.73 -17.42 10.92
CA ALA A 154 28.13 -16.96 12.25
C ALA A 154 28.27 -15.43 12.33
N MET A 155 28.73 -14.77 11.27
CA MET A 155 28.83 -13.30 11.18
C MET A 155 27.47 -12.60 10.99
N LEU A 156 26.41 -13.33 10.60
CA LEU A 156 25.08 -12.77 10.44
C LEU A 156 24.51 -12.25 11.76
N ILE A 157 24.68 -13.03 12.85
CA ILE A 157 24.16 -12.70 14.18
C ILE A 157 24.73 -11.38 14.73
N PRO A 158 26.07 -11.18 14.82
CA PRO A 158 26.62 -9.94 15.37
C PRO A 158 26.28 -8.73 14.50
N VAL A 159 26.30 -8.85 13.17
CA VAL A 159 25.95 -7.74 12.28
C VAL A 159 24.49 -7.34 12.44
N PHE A 160 23.58 -8.33 12.48
CA PHE A 160 22.16 -8.08 12.72
C PHE A 160 21.93 -7.40 14.09
N ALA A 161 22.59 -7.89 15.14
CA ALA A 161 22.50 -7.33 16.48
C ALA A 161 23.01 -5.87 16.55
N ILE A 162 24.12 -5.54 15.86
CA ILE A 162 24.65 -4.18 15.78
C ILE A 162 23.66 -3.24 15.07
N ILE A 163 23.10 -3.66 13.94
CA ILE A 163 22.09 -2.87 13.21
C ILE A 163 20.88 -2.61 14.10
N MET A 164 20.36 -3.63 14.77
CA MET A 164 19.24 -3.50 15.71
C MET A 164 19.59 -2.59 16.89
N ALA A 165 20.79 -2.69 17.46
CA ALA A 165 21.25 -1.82 18.54
C ALA A 165 21.26 -0.35 18.11
N ILE A 166 21.77 -0.06 16.92
CA ILE A 166 21.76 1.29 16.35
C ILE A 166 20.32 1.79 16.19
N LEU A 167 19.42 0.96 15.64
CA LEU A 167 18.02 1.34 15.44
C LEU A 167 17.29 1.59 16.76
N MET A 168 17.62 0.82 17.81
CA MET A 168 17.10 1.07 19.16
C MET A 168 17.56 2.41 19.73
N LEU A 169 18.80 2.84 19.46
CA LEU A 169 19.27 4.17 19.86
C LEU A 169 18.50 5.29 19.15
N PHE A 170 17.98 5.03 17.94
CA PHE A 170 17.08 5.95 17.22
C PHE A 170 15.60 5.80 17.61
N GLY A 171 15.29 5.05 18.67
CA GLY A 171 13.94 4.91 19.22
C GLY A 171 13.09 3.78 18.63
N GLN A 172 13.68 2.82 17.92
CA GLN A 172 12.98 1.61 17.49
C GLN A 172 12.92 0.56 18.61
N ASP A 173 11.87 -0.26 18.62
CA ASP A 173 11.76 -1.39 19.55
C ASP A 173 12.75 -2.51 19.19
N ALA A 174 13.18 -3.30 20.16
CA ALA A 174 14.03 -4.48 19.93
C ALA A 174 13.39 -5.51 18.97
N ASN A 175 12.06 -5.56 18.95
CA ASN A 175 11.26 -6.46 18.11
C ASN A 175 10.62 -5.73 16.91
N SER A 176 11.13 -4.55 16.54
CA SER A 176 10.57 -3.72 15.45
C SER A 176 10.48 -4.47 14.12
N ILE A 177 11.44 -5.34 13.80
CA ILE A 177 11.44 -6.13 12.55
C ILE A 177 10.29 -7.12 12.46
N THR A 178 9.78 -7.63 13.58
CA THR A 178 8.60 -8.49 13.58
C THR A 178 7.32 -7.66 13.65
N LYS A 179 7.33 -6.61 14.50
CA LYS A 179 6.21 -5.69 14.65
C LYS A 179 5.82 -4.95 13.37
N VAL A 180 6.77 -4.68 12.47
CA VAL A 180 6.45 -4.04 11.19
C VAL A 180 5.47 -4.87 10.35
N PHE A 181 5.43 -6.20 10.53
CA PHE A 181 4.50 -7.10 9.83
C PHE A 181 3.28 -7.48 10.67
N THR A 182 3.38 -7.44 12.00
CA THR A 182 2.32 -7.91 12.90
C THR A 182 1.44 -6.80 13.47
N GLU A 183 1.95 -5.59 13.61
CA GLU A 183 1.19 -4.39 14.01
C GLU A 183 0.44 -3.78 12.81
N THR A 184 -0.13 -4.64 11.97
CA THR A 184 -0.96 -4.30 10.80
C THR A 184 -2.29 -5.05 10.89
N THR A 185 -3.17 -4.81 9.92
CA THR A 185 -4.49 -5.44 9.84
C THR A 185 -4.79 -5.85 8.39
N THR A 186 -5.70 -6.80 8.13
CA THR A 186 -6.09 -7.33 6.79
C THR A 186 -5.03 -8.07 5.95
N TRP A 187 -3.75 -8.09 6.37
CA TRP A 187 -2.63 -8.76 5.67
C TRP A 187 -2.20 -10.08 6.33
N THR A 188 -1.43 -10.92 5.62
CA THR A 188 -1.08 -12.29 6.02
C THR A 188 -0.55 -12.46 7.46
N PHE A 189 0.38 -11.61 7.93
CA PHE A 189 0.93 -11.70 9.29
C PHE A 189 0.28 -10.75 10.30
N SER A 190 -0.80 -10.06 9.91
CA SER A 190 -1.48 -9.08 10.74
C SER A 190 -2.05 -9.67 12.02
N GLN A 191 -1.85 -8.99 13.14
CA GLN A 191 -2.38 -9.41 14.45
C GLN A 191 -3.31 -8.37 15.07
N LYS A 192 -3.46 -7.19 14.46
CA LYS A 192 -4.31 -6.12 14.99
C LYS A 192 -5.67 -6.10 14.31
N THR A 193 -6.69 -5.86 15.11
CA THR A 193 -8.03 -5.52 14.63
C THR A 193 -8.09 -4.01 14.38
N HIS A 194 -8.89 -3.63 13.39
CA HIS A 194 -9.10 -2.25 13.02
C HIS A 194 -10.48 -1.77 13.47
N PRO A 195 -10.69 -0.45 13.67
CA PRO A 195 -12.01 0.10 13.91
C PRO A 195 -12.94 -0.19 12.71
N PRO A 196 -14.27 -0.23 12.93
CA PRO A 196 -15.21 -0.45 11.84
C PRO A 196 -14.99 0.57 10.72
N PHE A 197 -15.08 0.12 9.47
CA PHE A 197 -14.92 0.97 8.30
C PHE A 197 -15.87 2.17 8.37
N LEU A 198 -15.40 3.33 7.92
CA LEU A 198 -16.27 4.47 7.73
C LEU A 198 -17.26 4.13 6.61
N GLY A 199 -18.55 4.14 6.92
CA GLY A 199 -19.59 3.84 5.95
C GLY A 199 -19.59 4.86 4.82
N HIS A 200 -19.06 4.49 3.66
CA HIS A 200 -19.10 5.31 2.45
C HIS A 200 -19.79 4.60 1.29
N GLU A 201 -20.99 4.10 1.56
CA GLU A 201 -21.98 3.91 0.50
C GLU A 201 -22.72 5.23 0.20
N GLY A 202 -21.98 6.24 -0.23
CA GLY A 202 -22.47 7.60 -0.43
C GLY A 202 -22.45 8.06 -1.89
N HIS A 203 -23.61 8.46 -2.41
CA HIS A 203 -23.69 9.36 -3.57
C HIS A 203 -22.84 10.61 -3.26
N TYR A 204 -22.08 11.16 -4.21
CA TYR A 204 -21.25 12.37 -3.99
C TYR A 204 -22.00 13.52 -3.27
N LEU A 205 -23.30 13.64 -3.53
CA LEU A 205 -24.18 14.63 -2.91
C LEU A 205 -24.42 14.39 -1.42
N CYS A 206 -24.36 13.14 -0.96
CA CYS A 206 -24.39 12.79 0.46
C CYS A 206 -23.10 13.23 1.17
N THR A 207 -21.94 13.02 0.56
CA THR A 207 -20.65 13.50 1.09
C THR A 207 -20.61 15.03 1.16
N VAL A 208 -21.14 15.71 0.14
CA VAL A 208 -21.27 17.17 0.15
C VAL A 208 -22.22 17.66 1.25
N ALA A 209 -23.35 16.97 1.45
CA ALA A 209 -24.32 17.31 2.49
C ALA A 209 -23.78 17.15 3.91
N VAL A 210 -22.84 16.22 4.14
CA VAL A 210 -22.24 15.94 5.46
C VAL A 210 -21.01 16.79 5.73
N CYS A 211 -20.08 16.92 4.77
CA CYS A 211 -18.79 17.57 4.97
C CYS A 211 -18.80 19.09 4.73
N GLY A 212 -19.85 19.63 4.08
CA GLY A 212 -19.96 21.06 3.81
C GLY A 212 -20.32 21.88 5.05
N THR A 213 -20.04 23.18 5.03
CA THR A 213 -20.44 24.05 6.14
C THR A 213 -21.96 24.22 6.19
N PRO A 214 -22.63 24.04 7.35
CA PRO A 214 -24.09 24.05 7.45
C PRO A 214 -24.79 25.30 6.89
N SER A 215 -24.13 26.46 6.93
CA SER A 215 -24.63 27.73 6.36
C SER A 215 -24.79 27.69 4.84
N ILE A 216 -24.00 26.86 4.15
CA ILE A 216 -23.94 26.75 2.69
C ILE A 216 -24.74 25.53 2.23
N VAL A 217 -24.44 24.34 2.76
CA VAL A 217 -25.02 23.07 2.26
C VAL A 217 -26.41 22.77 2.81
N LYS A 218 -26.84 23.49 3.85
CA LYS A 218 -28.21 23.50 4.42
C LYS A 218 -28.80 22.10 4.56
N PRO A 219 -28.26 21.26 5.48
CA PRO A 219 -28.84 19.95 5.75
C PRO A 219 -30.28 20.11 6.25
N LEU A 220 -31.19 19.27 5.75
CA LEU A 220 -32.62 19.36 6.03
C LEU A 220 -33.07 18.38 7.12
N ARG A 221 -32.82 17.08 6.92
CA ARG A 221 -33.23 16.01 7.83
C ARG A 221 -32.32 14.79 7.69
N LEU A 222 -32.52 13.80 8.57
CA LEU A 222 -31.99 12.45 8.39
C LEU A 222 -32.94 11.65 7.48
N GLY A 223 -32.38 10.85 6.59
CA GLY A 223 -33.09 9.92 5.72
C GLY A 223 -32.48 8.52 5.79
N LYS A 224 -33.12 7.54 5.16
CA LYS A 224 -32.65 6.14 5.17
C LYS A 224 -32.29 5.66 3.76
N ARG A 225 -31.09 5.11 3.60
CA ARG A 225 -30.60 4.50 2.35
C ARG A 225 -29.90 3.18 2.64
N HIS A 226 -30.33 2.10 1.97
CA HIS A 226 -29.79 0.74 2.16
C HIS A 226 -29.66 0.34 3.64
N GLY A 227 -30.65 0.71 4.47
CA GLY A 227 -30.64 0.38 5.90
C GLY A 227 -29.90 1.37 6.81
N HIS A 228 -29.11 2.29 6.25
CA HIS A 228 -28.27 3.24 6.99
C HIS A 228 -28.87 4.65 7.01
N GLU A 229 -28.60 5.40 8.09
CA GLU A 229 -29.00 6.80 8.22
C GLU A 229 -28.07 7.71 7.44
N ILE A 230 -28.64 8.64 6.67
CA ILE A 230 -27.90 9.62 5.86
C ILE A 230 -28.44 11.03 6.12
N VAL A 231 -27.55 12.03 6.12
CA VAL A 231 -27.95 13.44 6.14
C VAL A 231 -28.40 13.84 4.74
N VAL A 232 -29.64 14.31 4.60
CA VAL A 232 -30.19 14.73 3.31
C VAL A 232 -30.28 16.25 3.23
N ASN A 233 -29.93 16.79 2.07
CA ASN A 233 -30.16 18.19 1.70
C ASN A 233 -31.05 18.26 0.46
N ARG A 234 -31.57 19.45 0.16
CA ARG A 234 -32.52 19.62 -0.97
C ARG A 234 -31.91 19.21 -2.32
N GLN A 235 -30.63 19.49 -2.53
CA GLN A 235 -29.91 19.18 -3.76
C GLN A 235 -29.83 17.67 -4.03
N LEU A 236 -29.60 16.87 -2.98
CA LEU A 236 -29.62 15.41 -3.05
C LEU A 236 -31.01 14.88 -3.42
N LEU A 237 -32.07 15.39 -2.79
CA LEU A 237 -33.45 14.95 -3.06
C LEU A 237 -33.86 15.23 -4.51
N ILE A 238 -33.50 16.39 -5.04
CA ILE A 238 -33.77 16.78 -6.43
C ILE A 238 -33.03 15.88 -7.42
N ALA A 239 -31.74 15.64 -7.19
CA ALA A 239 -30.93 14.80 -8.06
C ALA A 239 -31.44 13.35 -8.10
N ASN A 240 -31.81 12.79 -6.95
CA ASN A 240 -32.33 11.42 -6.87
C ASN A 240 -33.73 11.30 -7.50
N ALA A 241 -34.61 12.29 -7.30
CA ALA A 241 -35.92 12.33 -7.95
C ALA A 241 -35.82 12.45 -9.48
N PHE A 242 -34.83 13.21 -9.98
CA PHE A 242 -34.53 13.33 -11.41
C PHE A 242 -33.99 12.02 -11.98
N GLU A 243 -33.06 11.36 -11.27
CA GLU A 243 -32.56 10.04 -11.68
C GLU A 243 -33.70 9.01 -11.78
N GLU A 244 -34.62 8.98 -10.81
CA GLU A 244 -35.80 8.12 -10.83
C GLU A 244 -36.72 8.42 -12.04
N LEU A 245 -36.89 9.70 -12.39
CA LEU A 245 -37.67 10.11 -13.56
C LEU A 245 -37.04 9.63 -14.87
N ILE A 246 -35.71 9.77 -15.02
CA ILE A 246 -35.01 9.25 -16.21
C ILE A 246 -35.08 7.73 -16.25
N GLN A 247 -34.92 7.05 -15.11
CA GLN A 247 -34.99 5.58 -15.05
C GLN A 247 -36.35 5.06 -15.53
N GLN A 248 -37.44 5.76 -15.17
CA GLN A 248 -38.81 5.41 -15.57
C GLN A 248 -39.07 5.69 -17.06
N ASN A 249 -38.61 6.83 -17.58
CA ASN A 249 -38.98 7.30 -18.92
C ASN A 249 -37.97 6.93 -20.03
N ALA A 250 -36.69 6.74 -19.69
CA ALA A 250 -35.61 6.51 -20.64
C ALA A 250 -34.48 5.63 -20.03
N PRO A 251 -34.72 4.33 -19.81
CA PRO A 251 -33.78 3.44 -19.12
C PRO A 251 -32.43 3.27 -19.85
N ALA A 252 -32.41 3.35 -21.19
CA ALA A 252 -31.17 3.33 -21.95
C ALA A 252 -30.32 4.59 -21.71
N PHE A 253 -30.96 5.76 -21.61
CA PHE A 253 -30.30 7.02 -21.28
C PHE A 253 -29.85 7.06 -19.82
N HIS A 254 -30.65 6.53 -18.89
CA HIS A 254 -30.27 6.34 -17.48
C HIS A 254 -28.95 5.58 -17.36
N LYS A 255 -28.78 4.45 -18.07
CA LYS A 255 -27.54 3.67 -18.07
C LYS A 255 -26.32 4.47 -18.54
N VAL A 256 -26.49 5.33 -19.55
CA VAL A 256 -25.42 6.19 -20.05
C VAL A 256 -25.05 7.24 -19.00
N VAL A 257 -26.03 7.96 -18.47
CA VAL A 257 -25.81 8.97 -17.41
C VAL A 257 -25.16 8.32 -16.18
N ARG A 258 -25.60 7.12 -15.81
CA ARG A 258 -25.02 6.34 -14.72
C ARG A 258 -23.56 5.95 -15.01
N SER A 259 -23.25 5.48 -16.21
CA SER A 259 -21.87 5.17 -16.62
C SER A 259 -20.96 6.41 -16.60
N PHE A 260 -21.45 7.57 -17.05
CA PHE A 260 -20.71 8.84 -16.94
C PHE A 260 -20.51 9.25 -15.48
N TYR A 261 -21.53 9.09 -14.65
CA TYR A 261 -21.46 9.38 -13.21
C TYR A 261 -20.47 8.45 -12.49
N ASP A 262 -20.51 7.15 -12.74
CA ASP A 262 -19.59 6.18 -12.14
C ASP A 262 -18.14 6.43 -12.59
N LYS A 263 -17.93 6.90 -13.84
CA LYS A 263 -16.61 7.21 -14.40
C LYS A 263 -16.01 8.54 -13.92
N TYR A 264 -16.82 9.58 -13.72
CA TYR A 264 -16.33 10.93 -13.42
C TYR A 264 -16.82 11.49 -12.07
N GLY A 265 -18.07 11.23 -11.70
CA GLY A 265 -18.67 11.72 -10.46
C GLY A 265 -18.19 10.97 -9.22
N TYR A 266 -18.06 9.65 -9.30
CA TYR A 266 -17.61 8.83 -8.18
C TYR A 266 -16.13 9.03 -7.81
N PRO A 267 -15.18 9.22 -8.75
CA PRO A 267 -13.82 9.62 -8.39
C PRO A 267 -13.74 11.06 -7.85
N LEU A 268 -14.67 11.94 -8.24
CA LEU A 268 -14.72 13.31 -7.74
C LEU A 268 -15.17 13.35 -6.28
N SER A 269 -16.14 12.51 -5.87
CA SER A 269 -16.57 12.43 -4.47
C SER A 269 -15.47 12.01 -3.52
N ARG A 270 -14.60 11.08 -3.94
CA ARG A 270 -13.43 10.63 -3.15
C ARG A 270 -12.39 11.74 -2.91
N LYS A 271 -12.35 12.77 -3.75
CA LYS A 271 -11.40 13.88 -3.63
C LYS A 271 -11.93 15.04 -2.78
N ILE A 272 -13.20 14.99 -2.37
CA ILE A 272 -13.88 16.07 -1.63
C ILE A 272 -13.91 15.69 -0.15
N THR A 273 -12.76 15.82 0.51
CA THR A 273 -12.61 15.51 1.95
C THR A 273 -12.57 16.75 2.82
N THR A 274 -12.47 17.95 2.23
CA THR A 274 -12.39 19.22 2.97
C THR A 274 -13.69 20.03 2.88
N PRO A 275 -14.07 20.77 3.94
CA PRO A 275 -15.26 21.63 3.92
C PRO A 275 -15.26 22.66 2.79
N LYS A 276 -14.08 23.20 2.45
CA LYS A 276 -13.92 24.14 1.33
C LYS A 276 -14.20 23.49 -0.02
N ALA A 277 -13.67 22.27 -0.26
CA ALA A 277 -13.95 21.54 -1.49
C ALA A 277 -15.43 21.16 -1.60
N SER A 278 -16.05 20.74 -0.49
CA SER A 278 -17.46 20.40 -0.42
C SER A 278 -18.36 21.60 -0.76
N ASN A 279 -18.07 22.76 -0.18
CA ASN A 279 -18.81 24.00 -0.47
C ASN A 279 -18.67 24.43 -1.95
N THR A 280 -17.49 24.31 -2.53
CA THR A 280 -17.25 24.65 -3.95
C THR A 280 -18.04 23.74 -4.87
N VAL A 281 -18.07 22.44 -4.59
CA VAL A 281 -18.81 21.45 -5.39
C VAL A 281 -20.32 21.66 -5.24
N TYR A 282 -20.80 21.93 -4.03
CA TYR A 282 -22.20 22.31 -3.78
C TYR A 282 -22.62 23.49 -4.67
N LEU A 283 -21.79 24.54 -4.73
CA LEU A 283 -22.06 25.74 -5.52
C LEU A 283 -21.99 25.46 -7.03
N LEU A 284 -21.02 24.67 -7.47
CA LEU A 284 -20.88 24.24 -8.87
C LEU A 284 -22.07 23.41 -9.35
N MET A 285 -22.71 22.67 -8.45
CA MET A 285 -23.90 21.86 -8.76
C MET A 285 -25.22 22.64 -8.71
N LYS A 286 -25.23 23.92 -8.28
CA LYS A 286 -26.46 24.73 -8.26
C LYS A 286 -27.11 24.93 -9.65
N PRO A 287 -26.37 25.27 -10.73
CA PRO A 287 -26.97 25.36 -12.07
C PRO A 287 -27.62 24.05 -12.50
N LEU A 288 -27.00 22.93 -12.15
CA LEU A 288 -27.43 21.60 -12.52
C LEU A 288 -28.64 21.12 -11.67
N GLU A 289 -28.70 21.52 -10.40
CA GLU A 289 -29.88 21.39 -9.54
C GLU A 289 -31.10 22.12 -10.15
N TYR A 290 -30.92 23.36 -10.62
CA TYR A 290 -32.01 24.10 -11.27
C TYR A 290 -32.46 23.43 -12.57
N PHE A 291 -31.52 22.92 -13.37
CA PHE A 291 -31.87 22.14 -14.56
C PHE A 291 -32.70 20.89 -14.22
N PHE A 292 -32.28 20.10 -13.22
CA PHE A 292 -33.03 18.94 -12.75
C PHE A 292 -34.41 19.31 -12.24
N LEU A 293 -34.51 20.40 -11.49
CA LEU A 293 -35.78 20.91 -10.97
C LEU A 293 -36.71 21.33 -12.12
N ILE A 294 -36.22 22.06 -13.12
CA ILE A 294 -37.01 22.45 -14.29
C ILE A 294 -37.55 21.20 -15.01
N VAL A 295 -36.71 20.19 -15.25
CA VAL A 295 -37.15 18.94 -15.89
C VAL A 295 -38.20 18.20 -15.05
N LEU A 296 -38.02 18.13 -13.73
CA LEU A 296 -39.01 17.53 -12.83
C LEU A 296 -40.35 18.25 -12.89
N TYR A 297 -40.36 19.59 -12.93
CA TYR A 297 -41.59 20.39 -13.01
C TYR A 297 -42.29 20.30 -14.38
N LEU A 298 -41.54 20.04 -15.45
CA LEU A 298 -42.10 19.86 -16.79
C LEU A 298 -42.63 18.43 -17.01
N CYS A 299 -42.03 17.44 -16.37
CA CYS A 299 -42.30 16.02 -16.65
C CYS A 299 -43.03 15.27 -15.51
N SER A 300 -43.34 15.93 -14.38
CA SER A 300 -44.04 15.31 -13.25
C SER A 300 -45.29 16.10 -12.87
N LEU A 301 -46.39 15.39 -12.60
CA LEU A 301 -47.65 15.99 -12.13
C LEU A 301 -47.56 16.56 -10.71
N LYS A 302 -46.69 15.99 -9.87
CA LYS A 302 -46.49 16.40 -8.46
C LYS A 302 -45.00 16.39 -8.10
N PRO A 303 -44.21 17.35 -8.61
CA PRO A 303 -42.75 17.32 -8.49
C PRO A 303 -42.27 17.41 -7.04
N GLU A 304 -42.86 18.28 -6.22
CA GLU A 304 -42.45 18.48 -4.82
C GLU A 304 -42.77 17.28 -3.91
N GLU A 305 -43.89 16.58 -4.16
CA GLU A 305 -44.22 15.33 -3.44
C GLU A 305 -43.21 14.22 -3.79
N LYS A 306 -42.80 14.12 -5.06
CA LYS A 306 -41.79 13.17 -5.53
C LYS A 306 -40.39 13.45 -4.96
N ILE A 307 -40.02 14.73 -4.81
CA ILE A 307 -38.75 15.15 -4.19
C ILE A 307 -38.76 14.82 -2.68
N ASN A 308 -39.83 15.16 -1.96
CA ASN A 308 -39.93 14.94 -0.52
C ASN A 308 -40.05 13.46 -0.12
N LYS A 309 -40.52 12.60 -1.03
CA LYS A 309 -40.56 11.15 -0.82
C LYS A 309 -39.17 10.51 -0.79
N GLN A 310 -38.17 11.14 -1.40
CA GLN A 310 -36.82 10.59 -1.45
C GLN A 310 -36.22 10.48 -0.05
N TYR A 311 -35.72 9.28 0.27
CA TYR A 311 -35.09 8.94 1.55
C TYR A 311 -35.93 9.25 2.79
N ALA A 312 -37.26 9.36 2.65
CA ALA A 312 -38.16 9.48 3.80
C ALA A 312 -38.06 8.22 4.69
N ILE A 313 -38.11 8.43 6.01
CA ILE A 313 -38.15 7.37 7.03
C ILE A 313 -39.60 6.98 7.26
#